data_AF-A0A968VXU3-F1
#
_entry.id   AF-A0A968VXU3-F1
#
_cell.length_a   1.000
_cell.length_b   1.000
_cell.length_c   1.000
_cell.angle_alpha   90.00
_cell.angle_beta   90.00
_cell.angle_gamma   90.00
#
_symmetry.space_group_name_H-M   'P 1'
#
loop_
_entity.id
_entity.type
_entity.pdbx_description
1 polymer ?
#
loop_
_entity_poly.entity_id
_entity_poly.type
_entity_poly.pdbx_seq_one_letter_code
_entity_poly.pdbx_strand_id
1 'polypeptide(L)'
;MPEGISIAVIPCAVGGSEIEQWINNETFRGVTLLDNFKDKVDFAKDYGIIKGIIWHQGESNAKSELIPKYSQRLDSLINRFRFLVKNDTLPIILGELGSYSQPIEKQMKWDSVNALIQDIAMKDENIALVKTGDLKHKGDYVHFDSESQRKLGERYANKYLETTKPAHNNVYAKYAK
;
A
#
# COMPACT_ATOMS: atom_id res chain seq x y z
N MET A 1 0.74 17.56 -16.18
CA MET A 1 -0.65 17.39 -15.72
C MET A 1 -1.53 18.28 -16.56
N PRO A 2 -2.72 17.84 -17.00
CA PRO A 2 -3.68 18.71 -17.66
C PRO A 2 -4.02 19.92 -16.80
N GLU A 3 -4.30 21.04 -17.42
CA GLU A 3 -4.71 22.28 -16.74
C GLU A 3 -5.99 22.02 -15.93
N GLY A 4 -6.04 22.53 -14.69
CA GLY A 4 -7.19 22.35 -13.80
C GLY A 4 -7.23 21.04 -12.99
N ILE A 5 -6.26 20.13 -13.15
CA ILE A 5 -6.16 18.93 -12.30
C ILE A 5 -5.14 19.15 -11.18
N SER A 6 -5.60 19.08 -9.93
CA SER A 6 -4.75 19.06 -8.73
C SER A 6 -4.74 17.69 -8.08
N ILE A 7 -3.61 17.30 -7.51
CA ILE A 7 -3.46 16.07 -6.72
C ILE A 7 -3.13 16.47 -5.29
N ALA A 8 -3.89 15.92 -4.33
CA ALA A 8 -3.59 16.02 -2.91
C ALA A 8 -3.11 14.65 -2.39
N VAL A 9 -2.12 14.66 -1.51
CA VAL A 9 -1.67 13.48 -0.76
C VAL A 9 -2.12 13.65 0.69
N ILE A 10 -2.75 12.62 1.25
CA ILE A 10 -3.34 12.68 2.58
C ILE A 10 -2.60 11.71 3.49
N PRO A 11 -1.67 12.20 4.33
CA PRO A 11 -0.82 11.33 5.13
C PRO A 11 -1.60 10.79 6.34
N CYS A 12 -1.71 9.47 6.43
CA CYS A 12 -2.33 8.76 7.56
C CYS A 12 -1.34 7.88 8.33
N ALA A 13 -0.14 7.63 7.80
CA ALA A 13 0.81 6.64 8.32
C ALA A 13 1.28 6.96 9.75
N VAL A 14 1.43 5.91 10.56
CA VAL A 14 1.98 5.99 11.93
C VAL A 14 3.12 5.00 12.07
N GLY A 15 4.32 5.50 12.33
CA GLY A 15 5.54 4.68 12.36
C GLY A 15 5.51 3.58 13.43
N GLY A 16 5.83 2.35 13.02
CA GLY A 16 5.91 1.18 13.91
C GLY A 16 4.57 0.49 14.21
N SER A 17 3.46 0.95 13.64
CA SER A 17 2.15 0.32 13.83
C SER A 17 2.10 -1.09 13.23
N GLU A 18 1.44 -2.01 13.91
CA GLU A 18 1.06 -3.33 13.41
C GLU A 18 -0.34 -3.29 12.76
N ILE A 19 -0.61 -4.21 11.85
CA ILE A 19 -1.85 -4.21 11.07
C ILE A 19 -3.11 -4.45 11.92
N GLU A 20 -3.01 -5.22 13.01
CA GLU A 20 -4.09 -5.39 13.98
C GLU A 20 -4.52 -4.07 14.61
N GLN A 21 -3.58 -3.15 14.86
CA GLN A 21 -3.89 -1.86 15.48
C GLN A 21 -4.75 -1.01 14.54
N TRP A 22 -4.53 -1.12 13.23
CA TRP A 22 -5.38 -0.49 12.22
C TRP A 22 -6.77 -1.12 12.15
N ILE A 23 -6.88 -2.43 12.26
CA ILE A 23 -8.17 -3.14 12.18
C ILE A 23 -9.01 -2.90 13.43
N ASN A 24 -8.39 -3.00 14.60
CA ASN A 24 -9.02 -2.83 15.91
C ASN A 24 -9.27 -1.36 16.25
N ASN A 25 -8.83 -0.43 15.41
CA ASN A 25 -8.92 1.00 15.64
C ASN A 25 -8.25 1.42 16.97
N GLU A 26 -7.06 0.89 17.23
CA GLU A 26 -6.32 1.17 18.46
C GLU A 26 -5.70 2.57 18.43
N THR A 27 -5.56 3.18 19.61
CA THR A 27 -4.73 4.37 19.77
C THR A 27 -3.26 3.93 19.91
N PHE A 28 -2.44 4.32 18.93
CA PHE A 28 -1.01 4.05 18.93
C PHE A 28 -0.25 5.36 18.68
N ARG A 29 0.76 5.66 19.52
CA ARG A 29 1.53 6.91 19.46
C ARG A 29 0.65 8.17 19.44
N GLY A 30 -0.46 8.15 20.18
CA GLY A 30 -1.41 9.26 20.28
C GLY A 30 -2.37 9.40 19.10
N VAL A 31 -2.41 8.44 18.17
CA VAL A 31 -3.31 8.44 17.00
C VAL A 31 -4.19 7.20 17.05
N THR A 32 -5.51 7.40 17.04
CA THR A 32 -6.49 6.33 16.85
C THR A 32 -6.55 5.99 15.35
N LEU A 33 -5.99 4.84 14.96
CA LEU A 33 -5.49 4.65 13.60
C LEU A 33 -6.59 4.67 12.53
N LEU A 34 -7.65 3.88 12.68
CA LEU A 34 -8.71 3.79 11.67
C LEU A 34 -9.60 5.03 11.65
N ASP A 35 -9.90 5.60 12.81
CA ASP A 35 -10.65 6.86 12.91
C ASP A 35 -9.87 8.02 12.28
N ASN A 36 -8.56 8.13 12.54
CA ASN A 36 -7.72 9.13 11.87
C ASN A 36 -7.72 8.97 10.35
N PHE A 37 -7.69 7.72 9.83
CA PHE A 37 -7.88 7.49 8.39
C PHE A 37 -9.26 7.94 7.92
N LYS A 38 -10.32 7.57 8.63
CA LYS A 38 -11.70 7.92 8.29
C LYS A 38 -11.90 9.44 8.27
N ASP A 39 -11.47 10.16 9.31
CA ASP A 39 -11.62 11.61 9.42
C ASP A 39 -10.86 12.33 8.29
N LYS A 40 -9.68 11.83 7.92
CA LYS A 40 -8.92 12.33 6.79
C LYS A 40 -9.61 12.06 5.44
N VAL A 41 -10.22 10.89 5.26
CA VAL A 41 -11.02 10.57 4.07
C VAL A 41 -12.26 11.46 3.99
N ASP A 42 -12.95 11.68 5.09
CA ASP A 42 -14.15 12.53 5.14
C ASP A 42 -13.77 13.98 4.80
N PHE A 43 -12.73 14.53 5.42
CA PHE A 43 -12.19 15.85 5.09
C PHE A 43 -11.79 15.97 3.61
N ALA A 44 -11.12 14.95 3.06
CA ALA A 44 -10.69 14.95 1.66
C ALA A 44 -11.84 15.09 0.66
N LYS A 45 -12.97 14.45 0.98
CA LYS A 45 -14.15 14.39 0.11
C LYS A 45 -14.82 15.76 -0.04
N ASP A 46 -14.57 16.68 0.88
CA ASP A 46 -15.00 18.08 0.75
C ASP A 46 -14.23 18.83 -0.37
N TYR A 47 -13.05 18.34 -0.77
CA TYR A 47 -12.18 19.00 -1.76
C TYR A 47 -12.00 18.19 -3.05
N GLY A 48 -12.45 16.94 -3.11
CA GLY A 48 -12.25 16.10 -4.28
C GLY A 48 -12.68 14.65 -4.11
N ILE A 49 -12.13 13.78 -4.95
CA ILE A 49 -12.46 12.35 -4.99
C ILE A 49 -11.23 11.55 -4.56
N ILE A 50 -11.40 10.60 -3.64
CA ILE A 50 -10.34 9.65 -3.30
C ILE A 50 -10.08 8.75 -4.51
N LYS A 51 -8.87 8.89 -5.08
CA LYS A 51 -8.47 8.18 -6.30
C LYS A 51 -7.83 6.82 -6.05
N GLY A 52 -7.25 6.62 -4.88
CA GLY A 52 -6.61 5.35 -4.50
C GLY A 52 -5.94 5.46 -3.14
N ILE A 53 -5.39 4.35 -2.66
CA ILE A 53 -4.61 4.28 -1.42
C ILE A 53 -3.25 3.68 -1.73
N ILE A 54 -2.20 4.30 -1.21
CA ILE A 54 -0.87 3.71 -1.15
C ILE A 54 -0.71 3.11 0.25
N TRP A 55 -0.40 1.82 0.32
CA TRP A 55 -0.17 1.12 1.57
C TRP A 55 1.23 0.52 1.59
N HIS A 56 1.99 0.87 2.62
CA HIS A 56 3.34 0.36 2.86
C HIS A 56 3.51 0.11 4.35
N GLN A 57 3.37 -1.15 4.74
CA GLN A 57 3.46 -1.59 6.12
C GLN A 57 3.74 -3.10 6.12
N GLY A 58 4.38 -3.57 7.18
CA GLY A 58 4.52 -5.00 7.47
C GLY A 58 5.73 -5.30 8.35
N GLU A 59 6.65 -4.35 8.51
CA GLU A 59 7.90 -4.50 9.28
C GLU A 59 7.63 -4.90 10.74
N SER A 60 6.62 -4.30 11.37
CA SER A 60 6.21 -4.64 12.74
C SER A 60 5.47 -5.98 12.83
N ASN A 61 4.90 -6.46 11.72
CA ASN A 61 4.22 -7.76 11.63
C ASN A 61 5.15 -8.91 11.21
N ALA A 62 6.41 -8.62 10.87
CA ALA A 62 7.42 -9.62 10.53
C ALA A 62 7.95 -10.34 11.79
N LYS A 63 7.04 -10.97 12.54
CA LYS A 63 7.26 -11.79 13.74
C LYS A 63 6.60 -13.16 13.53
N SER A 64 7.21 -14.21 14.06
CA SER A 64 6.81 -15.60 13.77
C SER A 64 5.33 -15.88 14.09
N GLU A 65 4.82 -15.25 15.15
CA GLU A 65 3.45 -15.36 15.64
C GLU A 65 2.43 -14.48 14.89
N LEU A 66 2.89 -13.45 14.17
CA LEU A 66 2.03 -12.49 13.46
C LEU A 66 1.96 -12.76 11.95
N ILE A 67 3.05 -13.26 11.35
CA ILE A 67 3.13 -13.55 9.91
C ILE A 67 1.94 -14.40 9.42
N PRO A 68 1.56 -15.53 10.08
CA PRO A 68 0.47 -16.37 9.59
C PRO A 68 -0.90 -15.66 9.54
N LYS A 69 -1.07 -14.57 10.30
CA LYS A 69 -2.31 -13.79 10.37
C LYS A 69 -2.31 -12.60 9.40
N TYR A 70 -1.16 -12.26 8.84
CA TYR A 70 -0.98 -11.00 8.11
C TYR A 70 -1.85 -10.91 6.85
N SER A 71 -1.90 -11.96 6.04
CA SER A 71 -2.67 -11.97 4.78
C SER A 71 -4.16 -11.71 5.01
N GLN A 72 -4.80 -12.45 5.93
CA GLN A 72 -6.21 -12.27 6.27
C GLN A 72 -6.50 -10.87 6.83
N ARG A 73 -5.59 -10.34 7.67
CA ARG A 73 -5.71 -9.01 8.25
C ARG A 73 -5.56 -7.92 7.18
N LEU A 74 -4.62 -8.07 6.25
CA LEU A 74 -4.43 -7.12 5.16
C LEU A 74 -5.64 -7.07 4.24
N ASP A 75 -6.18 -8.24 3.87
CA ASP A 75 -7.42 -8.33 3.10
C ASP A 75 -8.60 -7.63 3.82
N SER A 76 -8.76 -7.91 5.12
CA SER A 76 -9.80 -7.28 5.95
C SER A 76 -9.65 -5.76 6.03
N LEU A 77 -8.42 -5.27 6.18
CA LEU A 77 -8.13 -3.84 6.25
C LEU A 77 -8.39 -3.14 4.91
N ILE A 78 -8.01 -3.75 3.79
CA ILE A 78 -8.30 -3.25 2.43
C ILE A 78 -9.80 -3.12 2.21
N ASN A 79 -10.56 -4.16 2.57
CA ASN A 79 -12.03 -4.13 2.49
C ASN A 79 -12.61 -3.02 3.39
N ARG A 80 -12.05 -2.82 4.58
CA ARG A 80 -12.46 -1.73 5.47
C ARG A 80 -12.16 -0.35 4.87
N PHE A 81 -11.01 -0.16 4.24
CA PHE A 81 -10.68 1.09 3.54
C PHE A 81 -11.66 1.38 2.42
N ARG A 82 -11.95 0.40 1.55
CA ARG A 82 -12.93 0.53 0.47
C ARG A 82 -14.32 0.89 0.97
N PHE A 83 -14.77 0.22 2.04
CA PHE A 83 -16.03 0.52 2.70
C PHE A 83 -16.10 1.97 3.21
N LEU A 84 -15.06 2.44 3.90
CA LEU A 84 -15.01 3.82 4.43
C LEU A 84 -14.93 4.86 3.31
N VAL A 85 -14.19 4.57 2.24
CA VAL A 85 -14.13 5.42 1.05
C VAL A 85 -15.43 5.35 0.24
N LYS A 86 -16.24 4.30 0.39
CA LYS A 86 -17.44 3.99 -0.40
C LYS A 86 -17.10 3.75 -1.88
N ASN A 87 -16.04 2.97 -2.13
CA ASN A 87 -15.61 2.56 -3.45
C ASN A 87 -15.02 1.15 -3.41
N ASP A 88 -15.80 0.15 -3.82
CA ASP A 88 -15.43 -1.27 -3.74
C ASP A 88 -14.32 -1.67 -4.74
N THR A 89 -14.11 -0.88 -5.80
CA THR A 89 -13.03 -1.07 -6.78
C THR A 89 -11.92 -0.03 -6.63
N LEU A 90 -11.82 0.61 -5.45
CA LEU A 90 -10.78 1.60 -5.20
C LEU A 90 -9.39 0.99 -5.45
N PRO A 91 -8.54 1.62 -6.27
CA PRO A 91 -7.17 1.19 -6.48
C PRO A 91 -6.37 1.20 -5.19
N ILE A 92 -5.75 0.07 -4.85
CA ILE A 92 -4.84 -0.07 -3.71
C ILE A 92 -3.47 -0.44 -4.24
N ILE A 93 -2.44 0.36 -3.93
CA ILE A 93 -1.07 0.08 -4.34
C ILE A 93 -0.26 -0.33 -3.11
N LEU A 94 0.12 -1.60 -3.05
CA LEU A 94 0.90 -2.20 -1.97
C LEU A 94 2.40 -2.10 -2.27
N GLY A 95 3.21 -1.78 -1.26
CA GLY A 95 4.67 -1.88 -1.35
C GLY A 95 5.21 -3.08 -0.60
N GLU A 96 6.21 -3.74 -1.18
CA GLU A 96 7.04 -4.70 -0.46
C GLU A 96 7.95 -4.01 0.57
N LEU A 97 8.23 -4.71 1.66
CA LEU A 97 9.28 -4.37 2.62
C LEU A 97 10.66 -4.48 1.96
N GLY A 98 11.64 -3.72 2.45
CA GLY A 98 12.99 -3.69 1.88
C GLY A 98 13.77 -5.02 1.97
N SER A 99 14.80 -5.18 1.16
CA SER A 99 15.67 -6.37 1.14
C SER A 99 17.04 -6.12 1.78
N TYR A 100 17.05 -5.50 2.95
CA TYR A 100 18.27 -5.07 3.66
C TYR A 100 18.23 -5.27 5.17
N SER A 101 17.17 -5.88 5.71
CA SER A 101 17.00 -6.05 7.15
C SER A 101 18.09 -6.97 7.73
N GLN A 102 18.53 -6.65 8.94
CA GLN A 102 19.50 -7.46 9.68
C GLN A 102 18.99 -7.80 11.09
N PRO A 103 19.37 -8.96 11.64
CA PRO A 103 20.16 -10.02 11.00
C PRO A 103 19.34 -10.80 9.94
N ILE A 104 19.95 -11.78 9.25
CA ILE A 104 19.33 -12.48 8.11
C ILE A 104 18.00 -13.15 8.49
N GLU A 105 17.84 -13.61 9.73
CA GLU A 105 16.60 -14.20 10.24
C GLU A 105 15.45 -13.18 10.24
N LYS A 106 15.77 -11.90 10.44
CA LYS A 106 14.79 -10.81 10.31
C LYS A 106 14.45 -10.55 8.85
N GLN A 107 15.42 -10.61 7.94
CA GLN A 107 15.14 -10.51 6.50
C GLN A 107 14.23 -11.65 6.03
N MET A 108 14.47 -12.90 6.44
CA MET A 108 13.61 -14.03 6.08
C MET A 108 12.15 -13.83 6.51
N LYS A 109 11.92 -13.17 7.64
CA LYS A 109 10.58 -12.79 8.11
C LYS A 109 9.97 -11.68 7.25
N TRP A 110 10.76 -10.70 6.81
CA TRP A 110 10.30 -9.67 5.87
C TRP A 110 9.95 -10.29 4.51
N ASP A 111 10.76 -11.22 4.01
CA ASP A 111 10.50 -11.95 2.77
C ASP A 111 9.21 -12.78 2.88
N SER A 112 8.95 -13.38 4.04
CA SER A 112 7.70 -14.09 4.32
C SER A 112 6.49 -13.14 4.27
N VAL A 113 6.60 -11.93 4.82
CA VAL A 113 5.54 -10.91 4.71
C VAL A 113 5.38 -10.45 3.27
N ASN A 114 6.48 -10.23 2.53
CA ASN A 114 6.44 -9.85 1.11
C ASN A 114 5.73 -10.90 0.24
N ALA A 115 5.96 -12.19 0.48
CA ALA A 115 5.21 -13.26 -0.19
C ALA A 115 3.69 -13.14 0.05
N LEU A 116 3.27 -12.84 1.28
CA LEU A 116 1.85 -12.64 1.60
C LEU A 116 1.27 -11.37 0.96
N ILE A 117 2.06 -10.29 0.85
CA ILE A 117 1.66 -9.06 0.15
C ILE A 117 1.48 -9.34 -1.35
N GLN A 118 2.40 -10.09 -1.96
CA GLN A 118 2.31 -10.54 -3.35
C GLN A 118 1.05 -11.37 -3.59
N ASP A 119 0.76 -12.34 -2.72
CA ASP A 119 -0.43 -13.19 -2.82
C ASP A 119 -1.73 -12.40 -2.75
N ILE A 120 -1.80 -11.34 -1.92
CA ILE A 120 -2.97 -10.46 -1.87
C ILE A 120 -3.11 -9.65 -3.16
N ALA A 121 -2.01 -9.08 -3.67
CA ALA A 121 -2.04 -8.31 -4.91
C ALA A 121 -2.46 -9.16 -6.13
N MET A 122 -2.21 -10.47 -6.12
CA MET A 122 -2.63 -11.36 -7.21
C MET A 122 -4.13 -11.72 -7.20
N LYS A 123 -4.82 -11.52 -6.08
CA LYS A 123 -6.23 -11.94 -5.91
C LYS A 123 -7.25 -10.91 -6.43
N ASP A 124 -6.82 -9.67 -6.66
CA ASP A 124 -7.70 -8.56 -7.01
C ASP A 124 -7.03 -7.63 -8.02
N GLU A 125 -7.67 -7.46 -9.18
CA GLU A 125 -7.17 -6.62 -10.28
C GLU A 125 -7.05 -5.13 -9.94
N ASN A 126 -7.76 -4.66 -8.90
CA ASN A 126 -7.68 -3.29 -8.40
C ASN A 126 -6.57 -3.13 -7.34
N ILE A 127 -5.79 -4.17 -7.08
CA ILE A 127 -4.61 -4.11 -6.21
C ILE A 127 -3.36 -4.27 -7.07
N ALA A 128 -2.41 -3.34 -6.91
CA ALA A 128 -1.11 -3.44 -7.57
C ALA A 128 0.03 -3.52 -6.57
N LEU A 129 1.13 -4.12 -7.01
CA LEU A 129 2.33 -4.33 -6.21
C LEU A 129 3.49 -3.49 -6.71
N VAL A 130 4.18 -2.83 -5.78
CA VAL A 130 5.47 -2.18 -5.99
C VAL A 130 6.56 -3.00 -5.33
N LYS A 131 7.49 -3.50 -6.15
CA LYS A 131 8.68 -4.22 -5.69
C LYS A 131 9.74 -3.27 -5.15
N THR A 132 10.46 -3.67 -4.11
CA THR A 132 11.43 -2.82 -3.40
C THR A 132 12.79 -3.47 -3.16
N GLY A 133 13.02 -4.69 -3.64
CA GLY A 133 14.23 -5.45 -3.31
C GLY A 133 15.57 -4.85 -3.79
N ASP A 134 15.55 -3.91 -4.74
CA ASP A 134 16.74 -3.18 -5.20
C ASP A 134 16.96 -1.85 -4.46
N LEU A 135 16.04 -1.47 -3.58
CA LEU A 135 16.10 -0.21 -2.83
C LEU A 135 16.99 -0.34 -1.58
N LYS A 136 17.56 0.79 -1.16
CA LYS A 136 18.56 0.86 -0.10
C LYS A 136 18.00 1.50 1.17
N HIS A 137 18.58 1.15 2.30
CA HIS A 137 18.26 1.75 3.59
C HIS A 137 19.17 2.95 3.91
N LYS A 138 18.72 3.81 4.83
CA LYS A 138 19.43 5.01 5.28
C LYS A 138 20.60 4.76 6.25
N GLY A 139 21.02 3.50 6.41
CA GLY A 139 22.04 3.09 7.39
C GLY A 139 21.51 2.37 8.65
N ASP A 140 20.20 2.21 8.83
CA ASP A 140 19.61 1.59 10.05
C ASP A 140 18.98 0.21 9.86
N TYR A 141 19.11 -0.38 8.67
CA TYR A 141 18.51 -1.66 8.27
C TYR A 141 16.99 -1.74 8.43
N VAL A 142 16.30 -0.60 8.46
CA VAL A 142 14.84 -0.53 8.59
C VAL A 142 14.23 0.41 7.54
N HIS A 143 14.72 1.64 7.46
CA HIS A 143 14.07 2.68 6.64
C HIS A 143 14.81 2.90 5.33
N PHE A 144 14.07 3.03 4.24
CA PHE A 144 14.61 3.43 2.94
C PHE A 144 15.34 4.77 3.03
N ASP A 145 16.42 4.92 2.26
CA ASP A 145 17.09 6.21 2.08
C ASP A 145 16.28 7.16 1.18
N SER A 146 16.69 8.42 1.11
CA SER A 146 15.96 9.44 0.35
C SER A 146 15.96 9.19 -1.17
N GLU A 147 17.01 8.57 -1.72
CA GLU A 147 17.06 8.22 -3.15
C GLU A 147 16.05 7.12 -3.48
N SER A 148 16.01 6.10 -2.63
CA SER A 148 15.10 4.98 -2.71
C SER A 148 13.65 5.41 -2.54
N GLN A 149 13.36 6.34 -1.63
CA GLN A 149 12.03 6.92 -1.47
C GLN A 149 11.54 7.67 -2.72
N ARG A 150 12.43 8.38 -3.43
CA ARG A 150 12.07 9.03 -4.71
C ARG A 150 11.70 8.01 -5.79
N LYS A 151 12.55 6.98 -5.96
CA LYS A 151 12.26 5.86 -6.88
C LYS A 151 10.97 5.15 -6.50
N LEU A 152 10.71 4.97 -5.21
CA LEU A 152 9.52 4.33 -4.70
C LEU A 152 8.26 5.15 -5.04
N GLY A 153 8.30 6.47 -4.90
CA GLY A 153 7.22 7.37 -5.32
C GLY A 153 6.90 7.27 -6.81
N GLU A 154 7.93 7.24 -7.67
CA GLU A 154 7.76 7.02 -9.12
C GLU A 154 7.11 5.66 -9.41
N ARG A 155 7.54 4.59 -8.72
CA ARG A 155 6.96 3.25 -8.88
C ARG A 155 5.50 3.19 -8.46
N TYR A 156 5.14 3.82 -7.34
CA TYR A 156 3.75 3.92 -6.91
C TYR A 156 2.88 4.64 -7.93
N ALA A 157 3.36 5.78 -8.45
CA ALA A 157 2.64 6.51 -9.49
C ALA A 157 2.46 5.68 -10.77
N ASN A 158 3.51 4.99 -11.22
CA ASN A 158 3.45 4.12 -12.41
C ASN A 158 2.46 2.97 -12.21
N LYS A 159 2.50 2.29 -11.06
CA LYS A 159 1.55 1.20 -10.75
C LYS A 159 0.12 1.68 -10.67
N TYR A 160 -0.12 2.84 -10.05
CA TYR A 160 -1.44 3.45 -10.05
C TYR A 160 -1.95 3.74 -11.48
N LEU A 161 -1.11 4.27 -12.36
CA LEU A 161 -1.47 4.52 -13.75
C LEU A 161 -1.73 3.23 -14.54
N GLU A 162 -1.00 2.15 -14.27
CA GLU A 162 -1.24 0.84 -14.89
C GLU A 162 -2.60 0.26 -14.47
N THR A 163 -2.94 0.32 -13.18
CA THR A 163 -4.21 -0.19 -12.63
C THR A 163 -5.43 0.61 -13.07
N THR A 164 -5.27 1.92 -13.35
CA THR A 164 -6.42 2.82 -13.63
C THR A 164 -6.58 3.21 -15.09
N LYS A 165 -5.67 2.79 -15.97
CA LYS A 165 -5.88 2.95 -17.41
C LYS A 165 -7.05 2.06 -17.85
N PRO A 166 -8.09 2.62 -18.49
CA PRO A 166 -9.06 1.79 -19.19
C PRO A 166 -8.32 0.95 -20.23
N ALA A 167 -8.71 -0.32 -20.40
CA ALA A 167 -8.20 -1.17 -21.47
C ALA A 167 -8.62 -0.61 -22.85
N HIS A 168 -7.96 0.44 -23.33
CA HIS A 168 -8.18 0.97 -24.66
C HIS A 168 -7.39 0.15 -25.69
N ASN A 169 -8.15 -0.50 -26.58
CA ASN A 169 -7.79 -1.05 -27.89
C ASN A 169 -7.27 -2.49 -27.95
N ASN A 170 -8.14 -3.45 -27.62
CA ASN A 170 -8.14 -4.76 -28.29
C ASN A 170 -9.29 -4.90 -29.32
N VAL A 171 -9.78 -3.77 -29.85
CA VAL A 171 -10.82 -3.74 -30.90
C VAL A 171 -10.23 -4.04 -32.29
N TYR A 172 -8.90 -3.95 -32.46
CA TYR A 172 -8.23 -4.31 -33.72
C TYR A 172 -7.74 -5.76 -33.80
N ALA A 173 -7.77 -6.52 -32.69
CA ALA A 173 -7.40 -7.94 -32.71
C ALA A 173 -8.49 -8.86 -33.31
N LYS A 174 -9.71 -8.35 -33.55
CA LYS A 174 -10.82 -9.13 -34.12
C LYS A 174 -10.97 -9.00 -35.65
N TYR A 175 -10.12 -8.20 -36.30
CA TYR A 175 -10.10 -8.03 -37.77
C TYR A 175 -8.75 -8.37 -38.40
N ALA A 176 -7.82 -8.94 -37.63
CA ALA A 176 -6.61 -9.55 -38.17
C ALA A 176 -6.84 -11.05 -38.38
N LYS A 177 -7.65 -11.39 -39.39
CA LYS A 177 -7.58 -12.61 -40.20
C LYS A 177 -8.52 -12.49 -41.38
#